data_AF-A0A7S1HGA0-F1
#
_entry.id   AF-A0A7S1HGA0-F1
#
_cell.length_a   1.000
_cell.length_b   1.000
_cell.length_c   1.000
_cell.angle_alpha   90.00
_cell.angle_beta   90.00
_cell.angle_gamma   90.00
#
_symmetry.space_group_name_H-M   'P 1'
#
loop_
_entity.id
_entity.type
_entity.pdbx_description
1 polymer ?
#
loop_
_entity_poly.entity_id
_entity_poly.type
_entity_poly.pdbx_seq_one_letter_code
_entity_poly.pdbx_strand_id
1 'polypeptide(L)'
;DGGRRDIFITKSTFPGADGRPLGLVVCFMDISEFREAERATRAARDAALETSQAKSEFIANVSHELRTPLQSILGFSELGTLRARHEPRLAGMFADVNRAGQRMLALVNDLLDLSK
;
A
#
# COMPACT_ATOMS: atom_id res chain seq x y z
N ASP A 1 8.61 -24.90 33.17
CA ASP A 1 8.00 -23.60 32.85
C ASP A 1 6.54 -23.74 32.39
N GLY A 2 6.09 -24.90 31.89
CA GLY A 2 4.67 -25.12 31.53
C GLY A 2 4.24 -24.43 30.23
N GLY A 3 5.20 -23.85 29.50
CA GLY A 3 4.97 -23.21 28.21
C GLY A 3 4.73 -24.24 27.11
N ARG A 4 3.84 -23.92 26.18
CA ARG A 4 3.70 -24.70 24.94
C ARG A 4 4.96 -24.52 24.09
N ARG A 5 5.53 -25.63 23.62
CA ARG A 5 6.65 -25.63 22.68
C ARG A 5 6.19 -26.18 21.34
N ASP A 6 6.58 -25.51 20.26
CA ASP A 6 6.43 -26.04 18.92
C ASP A 6 7.60 -26.98 18.66
N ILE A 7 7.33 -28.28 18.54
CA ILE A 7 8.37 -29.27 18.30
C ILE A 7 8.28 -29.78 16.86
N PHE A 8 9.38 -29.68 16.14
CA PHE A 8 9.56 -30.37 14.88
C PHE A 8 10.12 -31.77 15.13
N ILE A 9 9.43 -32.80 14.64
CA ILE A 9 9.79 -34.19 14.86
C ILE A 9 10.16 -34.82 13.53
N THR A 10 11.42 -35.26 13.41
CA THR A 10 11.87 -36.08 12.28
C THR A 10 12.12 -37.50 12.76
N LYS A 11 11.66 -38.48 11.98
CA LYS A 11 11.78 -39.91 12.27
C LYS A 11 12.44 -40.58 11.07
N SER A 12 13.53 -41.29 11.31
CA SER A 12 14.21 -42.05 10.26
C SER A 12 14.63 -43.42 10.78
N THR A 13 14.41 -44.45 9.98
CA THR A 13 14.88 -45.80 10.29
C THR A 13 16.30 -45.95 9.79
N PHE A 14 17.10 -46.76 10.49
CA PHE A 14 18.40 -47.17 10.00
C PHE A 14 18.44 -48.69 9.81
N PRO A 15 18.95 -49.16 8.66
CA PRO A 15 19.01 -50.59 8.37
C PRO A 15 20.10 -51.27 9.21
N GLY A 16 19.85 -52.52 9.56
CA GLY A 16 20.86 -53.46 10.04
C GLY A 16 21.66 -54.08 8.90
N ALA A 17 22.63 -54.91 9.23
CA ALA A 17 23.50 -55.58 8.25
C ALA A 17 22.75 -56.48 7.24
N ASP A 18 21.51 -56.88 7.57
CA ASP A 18 20.62 -57.68 6.73
C ASP A 18 19.64 -56.83 5.90
N GLY A 19 19.77 -55.50 5.92
CA GLY A 19 18.89 -54.56 5.22
C GLY A 19 17.53 -54.36 5.87
N ARG A 20 17.23 -55.03 7.00
CA ARG A 20 15.98 -54.83 7.74
C ARG A 20 16.12 -53.65 8.71
N PRO A 21 15.03 -52.93 9.06
CA PRO A 21 15.09 -51.85 10.03
C PRO A 21 15.61 -52.38 11.38
N LEU A 22 16.79 -51.93 11.80
CA LEU A 22 17.39 -52.31 13.08
C LEU A 22 16.88 -51.42 14.21
N GLY A 23 16.50 -50.19 13.88
CA GLY A 23 15.96 -49.25 14.84
C GLY A 23 15.41 -47.98 14.22
N LEU A 24 14.92 -47.11 15.09
CA LEU A 24 14.37 -45.82 14.77
C LEU A 24 15.19 -44.73 15.47
N VAL A 25 15.63 -43.73 14.72
CA VAL A 25 16.14 -42.48 15.27
C VAL A 25 15.02 -41.45 15.20
N VAL A 26 14.74 -40.82 16.33
CA VAL A 26 13.77 -39.73 16.44
C VAL A 26 14.51 -38.49 16.92
N CYS A 27 14.45 -37.42 16.12
CA CYS A 27 14.96 -36.11 16.49
C CYS A 27 13.80 -35.21 16.87
N PHE A 28 13.90 -34.57 18.02
CA PHE A 28 12.99 -33.53 18.48
C PHE A 28 13.75 -32.20 18.47
N MET A 29 13.26 -31.24 17.71
CA MET A 29 13.82 -29.90 17.67
C MET A 29 12.78 -28.92 18.15
N ASP A 30 13.11 -28.15 19.19
CA ASP A 30 12.29 -27.00 19.58
C ASP A 30 12.44 -25.92 18.50
N ILE A 31 11.31 -25.60 17.87
CA ILE A 31 11.20 -24.57 16.83
C ILE A 31 10.28 -23.43 17.26
N SER A 32 9.99 -23.31 18.57
CA SER A 32 9.17 -22.22 19.11
C SER A 32 9.68 -20.86 18.70
N GLU A 33 10.97 -20.59 18.92
CA GLU A 33 11.59 -19.30 18.59
C GLU A 33 11.50 -18.99 17.09
N PHE A 34 11.77 -20.00 16.25
CA PHE A 34 11.66 -19.86 14.80
C PHE A 34 10.23 -19.50 14.36
N ARG A 35 9.23 -20.21 14.91
CA ARG A 35 7.82 -19.93 14.58
C ARG A 35 7.33 -18.60 15.14
N GLU A 36 7.79 -18.19 16.32
CA GLU A 36 7.47 -16.87 16.87
C GLU A 36 8.05 -15.75 16.00
N ALA A 37 9.31 -15.88 15.57
CA ALA A 37 9.93 -14.95 14.63
C ALA A 37 9.20 -14.91 13.27
N GLU A 38 8.78 -16.07 12.74
CA GLU A 38 8.00 -16.16 11.51
C GLU A 38 6.64 -15.45 11.65
N ARG A 39 5.91 -15.72 12.75
CA ARG A 39 4.61 -15.07 13.03
C ARG A 39 4.76 -13.56 13.20
N ALA A 40 5.78 -13.11 13.93
CA ALA A 40 6.05 -11.69 14.13
C ALA A 40 6.37 -10.99 12.80
N THR A 41 7.21 -11.61 11.97
CA THR A 41 7.55 -11.09 10.64
C THR A 41 6.32 -11.02 9.73
N ARG A 42 5.50 -12.08 9.73
CA ARG A 42 4.25 -12.12 8.97
C ARG A 42 3.26 -11.05 9.42
N ALA A 43 3.08 -10.90 10.73
CA ALA A 43 2.19 -9.88 11.29
C ALA A 43 2.66 -8.46 10.92
N ALA A 44 3.97 -8.18 11.02
CA ALA A 44 4.53 -6.89 10.62
C ALA A 44 4.35 -6.61 9.13
N ARG A 45 4.56 -7.62 8.27
CA ARG A 45 4.31 -7.51 6.83
C ARG A 45 2.84 -7.24 6.54
N ASP A 46 1.94 -8.01 7.13
CA ASP A 46 0.50 -7.90 6.87
C ASP A 46 -0.03 -6.54 7.33
N ALA A 47 0.43 -6.01 8.47
CA ALA A 47 0.12 -4.66 8.94
C ALA A 47 0.66 -3.57 7.99
N ALA A 48 1.88 -3.74 7.46
CA ALA A 48 2.44 -2.81 6.49
C ALA A 48 1.67 -2.81 5.16
N LEU A 49 1.23 -3.99 4.69
CA LEU A 49 0.40 -4.13 3.50
C LEU A 49 -0.97 -3.48 3.67
N GLU A 50 -1.64 -3.71 4.80
CA GLU A 50 -2.92 -3.08 5.12
C GLU A 50 -2.80 -1.55 5.15
N THR A 51 -1.76 -1.03 5.79
CA THR A 51 -1.48 0.42 5.83
C THR A 51 -1.24 0.98 4.43
N SER A 52 -0.47 0.27 3.60
CA SER A 52 -0.20 0.68 2.22
C SER A 52 -1.48 0.71 1.39
N GLN A 53 -2.32 -0.33 1.48
CA GLN A 53 -3.59 -0.41 0.77
C GLN A 53 -4.56 0.69 1.19
N ALA A 54 -4.72 0.90 2.50
CA ALA A 54 -5.56 1.98 3.03
C ALA A 54 -5.09 3.36 2.56
N LYS A 55 -3.77 3.59 2.50
CA LYS A 55 -3.19 4.83 1.97
C LYS A 55 -3.50 5.01 0.48
N SER A 56 -3.33 3.97 -0.34
CA SER A 56 -3.63 4.02 -1.78
C SER A 56 -5.10 4.29 -2.05
N GLU A 57 -6.00 3.61 -1.34
CA GLU A 57 -7.44 3.80 -1.46
C GLU A 57 -7.87 5.21 -1.05
N PHE A 58 -7.34 5.72 0.07
CA PHE A 58 -7.60 7.08 0.52
C PHE A 58 -7.18 8.11 -0.54
N ILE A 59 -5.96 8.00 -1.09
CA ILE A 59 -5.47 8.95 -2.10
C ILE A 59 -6.29 8.87 -3.39
N ALA A 60 -6.65 7.66 -3.84
CA ALA A 60 -7.48 7.50 -5.02
C ALA A 60 -8.84 8.19 -4.85
N ASN A 61 -9.51 7.95 -3.72
CA ASN A 61 -10.82 8.52 -3.43
C ASN A 61 -10.77 10.05 -3.38
N VAL A 62 -9.82 10.63 -2.63
CA VAL A 62 -9.65 12.09 -2.57
C VAL A 62 -9.36 12.67 -3.95
N SER A 63 -8.54 12.01 -4.77
CA SER A 63 -8.23 12.47 -6.14
C SER A 63 -9.48 12.52 -7.03
N HIS A 64 -10.36 11.53 -6.91
CA HIS A 64 -11.63 11.50 -7.63
C HIS A 64 -12.57 12.62 -7.16
N GLU A 65 -12.69 12.84 -5.85
CA GLU A 65 -13.54 13.89 -5.29
C GLU A 65 -13.05 15.29 -5.61
N LEU A 66 -11.74 15.50 -5.70
CA LEU A 66 -11.15 16.79 -6.08
C LEU A 66 -11.30 17.11 -7.57
N ARG A 67 -11.36 16.10 -8.44
CA ARG A 67 -11.41 16.32 -9.91
C ARG A 67 -12.63 17.13 -10.34
N THR A 68 -13.80 16.79 -9.82
CA THR A 68 -15.08 17.43 -10.19
C THR A 68 -15.16 18.93 -9.83
N PRO A 69 -14.87 19.38 -8.58
CA PRO A 69 -14.86 20.80 -8.25
C PRO A 69 -13.75 21.54 -8.99
N LEU A 70 -12.60 20.90 -9.23
CA LEU A 70 -11.50 21.52 -9.98
C LEU A 70 -11.85 21.76 -11.45
N GLN A 71 -12.51 20.79 -12.10
CA GLN A 71 -13.04 20.93 -13.45
C GLN A 71 -14.05 22.08 -13.53
N SER A 72 -14.89 22.23 -12.50
CA SER A 72 -15.82 23.35 -12.42
C SER A 72 -15.09 24.70 -12.33
N ILE A 73 -14.07 24.81 -11.47
CA ILE A 73 -13.23 26.02 -11.35
C ILE A 73 -12.54 26.36 -12.67
N LEU A 74 -11.97 25.36 -13.34
CA LEU A 74 -11.33 25.53 -14.65
C LEU A 74 -12.34 26.03 -15.68
N GLY A 75 -13.50 25.36 -15.82
CA GLY A 75 -14.54 25.78 -16.75
C GLY A 75 -15.06 27.20 -16.48
N PHE A 76 -15.30 27.56 -15.21
CA PHE A 76 -15.73 28.92 -14.86
C PHE A 76 -14.65 29.97 -15.13
N SER A 77 -13.38 29.64 -14.89
CA SER A 77 -12.26 30.54 -15.20
C SER A 77 -12.10 30.77 -16.72
N GLU A 78 -12.32 29.74 -17.53
CA GLU A 78 -12.32 29.86 -19.00
C GLU A 78 -13.48 30.74 -19.48
N LEU A 79 -14.70 30.46 -19.01
CA LEU A 79 -15.88 31.27 -19.30
C LEU A 79 -15.71 32.72 -18.83
N GLY A 80 -15.12 32.93 -17.66
CA GLY A 80 -14.82 34.25 -17.11
C GLY A 80 -13.87 35.02 -17.99
N THR A 81 -12.78 34.38 -18.44
CA THR A 81 -11.81 34.97 -19.38
C THR A 81 -12.50 35.35 -20.70
N LEU A 82 -13.37 34.48 -21.22
CA LEU A 82 -14.14 34.72 -22.45
C LEU A 82 -15.20 35.83 -22.31
N ARG A 83 -15.70 36.11 -21.10
CA ARG A 83 -16.66 37.19 -20.85
C ARG A 83 -15.96 38.53 -20.55
N ALA A 84 -14.80 38.49 -19.92
CA ALA A 84 -14.01 39.67 -19.54
C ALA A 84 -13.09 40.17 -20.66
N ARG A 85 -13.31 39.82 -21.93
CA ARG A 85 -12.39 40.15 -23.05
C ARG A 85 -12.12 41.64 -23.22
N HIS A 86 -13.06 42.49 -22.81
CA HIS A 86 -12.93 43.95 -22.86
C HIS A 86 -12.44 44.57 -21.54
N GLU A 87 -12.14 43.73 -20.53
CA GLU A 87 -11.66 44.12 -19.20
C GLU A 87 -10.35 43.40 -18.88
N PRO A 88 -9.19 43.91 -19.35
CA PRO A 88 -7.91 43.19 -19.26
C PRO A 88 -7.52 42.74 -17.86
N ARG A 89 -7.83 43.53 -16.83
CA ARG A 89 -7.56 43.16 -15.43
C ARG A 89 -8.39 41.96 -14.99
N LEU A 90 -9.69 41.97 -15.29
CA LEU A 90 -10.59 40.89 -14.90
C LEU A 90 -10.28 39.59 -15.68
N ALA A 91 -9.96 39.71 -16.97
CA ALA A 91 -9.46 38.57 -17.76
C ALA A 91 -8.16 38.00 -17.19
N GLY A 92 -7.23 38.85 -16.73
CA GLY A 92 -6.01 38.43 -16.06
C GLY A 92 -6.28 37.63 -14.77
N MET A 93 -7.23 38.09 -13.94
CA MET A 93 -7.61 37.36 -12.72
C MET A 93 -8.16 35.96 -13.02
N PHE A 94 -9.03 35.83 -14.03
CA PHE A 94 -9.54 34.52 -14.45
C PHE A 94 -8.44 33.61 -15.01
N ALA A 95 -7.50 34.17 -15.79
CA ALA A 95 -6.35 33.42 -16.28
C ALA A 95 -5.46 32.90 -15.13
N ASP A 96 -5.29 33.68 -14.07
CA ASP A 96 -4.53 33.25 -12.88
C ASP A 96 -5.23 32.15 -12.11
N VAL A 97 -6.56 32.23 -11.94
CA VAL A 97 -7.36 31.14 -11.35
C VAL A 97 -7.23 29.87 -12.19
N ASN A 98 -7.30 29.97 -13.52
CA ASN A 98 -7.14 28.82 -14.42
C ASN A 98 -5.77 28.15 -14.24
N ARG A 99 -4.70 28.95 -14.25
CA ARG A 99 -3.32 28.49 -14.06
C ARG A 99 -3.13 27.80 -12.70
N ALA A 100 -3.73 28.34 -11.64
CA ALA A 100 -3.70 27.73 -10.31
C ALA A 100 -4.45 26.38 -10.30
N GLY A 101 -5.63 26.31 -10.93
CA GLY A 101 -6.38 25.07 -11.09
C GLY A 101 -5.58 24.00 -11.85
N GLN A 102 -4.94 24.36 -12.96
CA GLN A 102 -4.10 23.43 -13.72
C GLN A 102 -2.93 22.88 -12.90
N ARG A 103 -2.26 23.73 -12.11
CA ARG A 103 -1.20 23.31 -11.20
C ARG A 103 -1.71 22.34 -10.14
N MET A 104 -2.88 22.59 -9.58
CA MET A 104 -3.49 21.71 -8.58
C MET A 104 -3.86 20.35 -9.20
N LEU A 105 -4.33 20.31 -10.45
CA LEU A 105 -4.60 19.06 -11.15
C LEU A 105 -3.33 18.23 -11.32
N ALA A 106 -2.21 18.88 -11.69
CA ALA A 106 -0.92 18.22 -11.80
C ALA A 106 -0.49 17.61 -10.45
N LEU A 107 -0.58 18.38 -9.36
CA LEU A 107 -0.24 17.89 -8.02
C LEU A 107 -1.11 16.71 -7.58
N VAL A 108 -2.41 16.73 -7.88
CA VAL A 108 -3.32 15.63 -7.58
C VAL A 108 -2.93 14.37 -8.37
N ASN A 109 -2.57 14.52 -9.64
CA ASN A 109 -2.11 13.39 -10.45
C ASN A 109 -0.75 12.84 -9.96
N ASP A 110 0.20 13.71 -9.61
CA ASP A 110 1.49 13.29 -9.06
C ASP A 110 1.32 12.52 -7.74
N LEU A 111 0.39 12.98 -6.88
CA LEU A 111 0.05 12.30 -5.64
C LEU A 111 -0.59 10.92 -5.89
N LEU A 112 -1.46 10.82 -6.90
CA LEU A 112 -2.07 9.55 -7.30
C LEU A 112 -1.02 8.55 -7.80
N ASP A 113 -0.07 9.00 -8.62
CA ASP A 113 0.99 8.13 -9.15
C ASP A 113 1.97 7.66 -8.07
N LEU A 114 2.20 8.46 -7.02
CA LEU A 114 2.94 8.03 -5.82
C LEU A 114 2.19 6.98 -4.98
N SER A 115 0.87 6.90 -5.12
CA SER A 115 0.02 5.99 -4.34
C SER A 115 -0.17 4.61 -4.97
N LYS A 116 0.26 4.43 -6.22
CA LYS A 116 0.31 3.13 -6.91
C LYS A 116 1.57 2.36 -6.52
#